data_AF-A0A7J0EAF9-F1
#
_entry.id   AF-A0A7J0EAF9-F1
#
_cell.length_a   1.000
_cell.length_b   1.000
_cell.length_c   1.000
_cell.angle_alpha   90.00
_cell.angle_beta   90.00
_cell.angle_gamma   90.00
#
_symmetry.space_group_name_H-M   'P 1'
#
loop_
_entity.id
_entity.type
_entity.pdbx_description
1 polymer ?
#
loop_
_entity_poly.entity_id
_entity_poly.type
_entity_poly.pdbx_seq_one_letter_code
_entity_poly.pdbx_strand_id
1 'polypeptide(L)'
;MEKLLMGRDWAAQLQALLRRPTGLDGPGSADELAVKILRSFTETLSALNSGNVDQIPARSSDSGESRQTPAVIARRGCYKRR
;
A
#
# COMPACT_ATOMS: atom_id res chain seq x y z
N MET A 1 -11.99 -0.93 -2.68
CA MET A 1 -11.40 -1.64 -1.51
C MET A 1 -12.06 -2.99 -1.25
N GLU A 2 -13.38 -3.14 -1.42
CA GLU A 2 -14.12 -4.41 -1.23
C GLU A 2 -13.48 -5.63 -1.94
N LYS A 3 -13.06 -5.47 -3.20
CA LYS A 3 -12.39 -6.52 -3.97
C LYS A 3 -11.11 -7.04 -3.30
N LEU A 4 -10.34 -6.18 -2.63
CA LEU A 4 -9.15 -6.61 -1.88
C LEU A 4 -9.51 -7.44 -0.65
N LEU A 5 -10.64 -7.16 0.01
CA LEU A 5 -11.11 -7.98 1.12
C LEU A 5 -11.45 -9.39 0.63
N MET A 6 -12.18 -9.51 -0.49
CA MET A 6 -12.45 -10.80 -1.13
C MET A 6 -11.16 -11.53 -1.54
N GLY A 7 -10.19 -10.79 -2.11
CA GLY A 7 -8.86 -11.30 -2.44
C GLY A 7 -8.14 -11.91 -1.24
N ARG A 8 -8.21 -11.26 -0.07
CA ARG A 8 -7.66 -11.78 1.19
C ARG A 8 -8.33 -13.09 1.61
N ASP A 9 -9.65 -13.17 1.48
CA ASP A 9 -10.40 -14.35 1.90
C ASP A 9 -10.11 -15.56 0.98
N TRP A 10 -9.95 -15.34 -0.33
CA TRP A 10 -9.46 -16.39 -1.24
C TRP A 10 -8.02 -16.81 -0.95
N ALA A 11 -7.15 -15.86 -0.59
CA ALA A 11 -5.78 -16.18 -0.18
C ALA A 11 -5.76 -17.03 1.10
N ALA A 12 -6.67 -16.78 2.05
CA ALA A 12 -6.83 -17.61 3.24
C ALA A 12 -7.30 -19.03 2.89
N GLN A 13 -8.24 -19.18 1.94
CA GLN A 13 -8.69 -20.48 1.44
C GLN A 13 -7.54 -21.23 0.74
N LEU A 14 -6.78 -20.56 -0.11
CA LEU A 14 -5.62 -21.13 -0.79
C LEU A 14 -4.55 -21.57 0.23
N GLN A 15 -4.29 -20.75 1.26
CA GLN A 15 -3.36 -21.10 2.32
C GLN A 15 -3.82 -22.34 3.12
N ALA A 16 -5.12 -22.48 3.37
CA ALA A 16 -5.67 -23.67 4.04
C ALA A 16 -5.47 -24.93 3.20
N LEU A 17 -5.75 -24.87 1.89
CA LEU A 17 -5.52 -25.97 0.94
C LEU A 17 -4.05 -26.39 0.88
N LEU A 18 -3.13 -25.43 0.79
CA LEU A 18 -1.69 -25.72 0.73
C LEU A 18 -1.15 -26.32 2.04
N ARG A 19 -1.74 -25.95 3.17
CA ARG A 19 -1.36 -26.48 4.50
C ARG A 19 -1.88 -27.89 4.75
N ARG A 20 -3.02 -28.25 4.17
CA ARG A 20 -3.62 -29.58 4.26
C ARG A 20 -4.05 -30.00 2.86
N PRO A 21 -3.16 -30.61 2.08
CA PRO A 21 -3.51 -31.13 0.77
C PRO A 21 -4.53 -32.26 0.95
N THR A 22 -5.80 -31.90 1.00
CA THR A 22 -6.93 -32.82 0.95
C THR A 22 -6.96 -33.35 -0.46
N GLY A 23 -6.64 -34.63 -0.66
CA GLY A 23 -6.62 -35.25 -2.00
C GLY A 23 -7.97 -35.26 -2.74
N LEU A 24 -9.02 -34.67 -2.14
CA LEU A 24 -10.33 -34.39 -2.73
C LEU A 24 -10.37 -33.04 -3.47
N ASP A 25 -9.48 -32.11 -3.12
CA ASP A 25 -9.34 -30.82 -3.77
C ASP A 25 -8.34 -30.97 -4.93
N GLY A 26 -8.89 -31.20 -6.12
CA GLY A 26 -8.07 -31.32 -7.33
C GLY A 26 -7.28 -30.04 -7.62
N PRO A 27 -6.19 -30.13 -8.41
CA PRO A 27 -5.34 -28.99 -8.78
C PRO A 27 -6.10 -27.75 -9.30
N GLY A 28 -7.29 -27.96 -9.88
CA GLY A 28 -8.17 -26.89 -10.35
C GLY A 28 -8.63 -25.91 -9.26
N SER A 29 -8.83 -26.35 -8.01
CA SER A 29 -9.34 -25.45 -6.96
C SER A 29 -8.29 -24.42 -6.51
N ALA A 30 -7.03 -24.82 -6.43
CA ALA A 30 -5.93 -23.93 -6.06
C ALA A 30 -5.64 -22.89 -7.17
N ASP A 31 -5.68 -23.33 -8.42
CA ASP A 31 -5.46 -22.47 -9.58
C ASP A 31 -6.59 -21.44 -9.76
N GLU A 32 -7.85 -21.87 -9.57
CA GLU A 32 -9.01 -20.97 -9.55
C GLU A 32 -8.89 -19.89 -8.47
N LEU A 33 -8.45 -20.26 -7.26
CA LEU A 33 -8.22 -19.29 -6.17
C LEU A 33 -7.10 -18.31 -6.54
N ALA A 34 -6.00 -18.78 -7.12
CA ALA A 34 -4.91 -17.92 -7.56
C ALA A 34 -5.37 -16.89 -8.61
N VAL A 35 -6.17 -17.33 -9.59
CA VAL A 35 -6.76 -16.45 -10.61
C VAL A 35 -7.67 -15.40 -9.97
N LYS A 36 -8.53 -15.79 -9.02
CA LYS A 36 -9.44 -14.85 -8.33
C LYS A 36 -8.66 -13.82 -7.50
N ILE A 37 -7.61 -14.26 -6.80
CA ILE A 37 -6.71 -13.37 -6.06
C ILE A 37 -6.11 -12.34 -7.02
N LEU A 38 -5.40 -12.78 -8.06
CA LEU A 38 -4.77 -11.89 -9.03
C LEU A 38 -5.78 -10.88 -9.61
N ARG A 39 -6.95 -11.37 -10.02
CA ARG A 39 -8.02 -10.53 -10.57
C ARG A 39 -8.45 -9.43 -9.59
N SER A 40 -8.62 -9.74 -8.30
CA SER A 40 -9.01 -8.73 -7.31
C SER A 40 -8.01 -7.59 -7.16
N PHE A 41 -6.71 -7.91 -7.19
CA PHE A 41 -5.64 -6.92 -7.13
C PHE A 41 -5.64 -6.08 -8.40
N THR A 42 -5.67 -6.70 -9.58
CA THR A 42 -5.71 -6.01 -10.86
C THR A 42 -6.91 -5.07 -10.96
N GLU A 43 -8.11 -5.54 -10.62
CA GLU A 43 -9.32 -4.71 -10.66
C GLU A 43 -9.27 -3.54 -9.68
N THR A 44 -8.68 -3.75 -8.50
CA THR A 44 -8.54 -2.67 -7.52
C THR A 44 -7.50 -1.65 -7.96
N LEU A 45 -6.34 -2.09 -8.46
CA LEU A 45 -5.31 -1.21 -9.01
C LEU A 45 -5.83 -0.42 -10.21
N SER A 46 -6.58 -1.05 -11.11
CA SER A 46 -7.24 -0.38 -12.23
C SER A 46 -8.22 0.70 -11.78
N ALA A 47 -9.04 0.42 -10.75
CA ALA A 47 -9.96 1.42 -10.19
C ALA A 47 -9.25 2.60 -9.52
N LEU A 48 -8.11 2.36 -8.87
CA LEU A 48 -7.26 3.41 -8.32
C LEU A 48 -6.61 4.25 -9.42
N ASN A 49 -6.17 3.62 -10.50
CA ASN A 49 -5.55 4.31 -11.63
C ASN A 49 -6.55 5.08 -12.49
N SER A 50 -7.83 4.67 -12.51
CA SER A 50 -8.89 5.35 -13.26
C SER A 50 -9.45 6.61 -12.59
N GLY A 51 -8.82 7.11 -11.52
CA GLY A 51 -9.21 8.36 -10.88
C GLY A 51 -10.43 8.29 -9.95
N ASN A 52 -11.00 7.11 -9.69
CA ASN A 52 -12.07 6.92 -8.70
C ASN A 52 -11.49 6.84 -7.27
N VAL A 53 -10.71 7.86 -6.89
CA VAL A 53 -9.93 7.92 -5.63
C VAL A 53 -10.60 8.82 -4.58
N ASP A 54 -11.92 9.05 -4.68
CA ASP A 54 -12.66 9.91 -3.74
C ASP A 54 -12.62 9.44 -2.27
N GLN A 55 -11.99 8.29 -1.95
CA GLN A 55 -11.93 7.74 -0.59
C GLN A 55 -10.60 7.06 -0.26
N ILE A 56 -9.46 7.55 -0.73
CA ILE A 56 -8.23 7.32 0.05
C ILE A 56 -8.17 8.48 1.03
N PRO A 57 -8.37 8.27 2.35
CA PRO A 57 -7.92 9.26 3.31
C PRO A 57 -6.40 9.30 3.14
N ALA A 58 -5.94 10.33 2.45
CA ALA A 58 -4.56 10.75 2.50
C ALA A 58 -4.26 10.86 3.98
N ARG A 59 -3.49 9.90 4.49
CA ARG A 59 -2.93 10.00 5.83
C ARG A 59 -2.19 11.32 5.78
N SER A 60 -2.72 12.32 6.49
CA SER A 60 -2.13 13.63 6.64
C SER A 60 -0.65 13.43 6.87
N SER A 61 0.15 13.67 5.85
CA SER A 61 1.58 13.84 6.01
C SER A 61 1.66 15.14 6.79
N ASP A 62 1.67 15.03 8.11
CA ASP A 62 1.98 16.15 8.99
C ASP A 62 3.41 16.56 8.63
N SER A 63 3.46 17.57 7.76
CA SER A 63 4.66 18.15 7.19
C SER A 63 5.29 18.99 8.28
N GLY A 64 5.93 18.32 9.23
CA GLY A 64 6.74 18.92 10.27
C GLY A 64 8.07 19.38 9.70
N GLU A 65 8.08 20.39 8.83
CA GLU A 65 9.27 21.24 8.73
C GLU A 65 8.91 22.70 8.36
N SER A 66 8.63 23.46 9.41
CA SER A 66 8.77 24.91 9.44
C SER A 66 10.23 25.28 9.15
N ARG A 67 10.60 25.35 7.87
CA ARG A 67 11.84 26.02 7.46
C ARG A 67 11.54 27.50 7.34
N GLN A 68 11.88 28.17 8.44
CA GLN A 68 11.92 29.61 8.62
C GLN A 68 12.48 30.34 7.40
N THR A 69 11.89 31.51 7.18
CA THR A 69 12.19 32.55 6.20
C THR A 69 13.69 32.79 5.94
N PRO A 70 14.08 33.26 4.74
CA PRO A 70 15.45 33.61 4.44
C PRO A 70 15.83 34.86 5.25
N ALA A 71 16.52 34.67 6.38
CA ALA A 71 17.05 35.75 7.19
C ALA A 71 18.25 36.40 6.46
N VAL A 72 17.94 37.38 5.61
CA VAL A 72 18.90 38.38 5.12
C VAL A 72 19.29 39.27 6.31
N ILE A 73 20.31 38.92 7.10
CA ILE A 73 21.11 39.91 7.81
C ILE A 73 22.58 39.43 7.92
N ALA A 74 23.43 40.00 7.07
CA ALA A 74 24.87 40.00 7.22
C ALA A 74 25.28 40.68 8.54
N ARG A 75 25.91 39.96 9.47
CA ARG A 75 26.54 40.56 10.67
C ARG A 75 27.89 39.93 10.99
N ARG A 76 28.90 40.56 10.39
CA ARG A 76 30.14 41.08 11.00
C ARG A 76 30.99 40.12 11.82
N GLY A 77 32.23 39.95 11.35
CA GLY A 77 33.27 39.18 12.02
C GLY A 77 33.57 39.62 13.44
N CYS A 78 34.15 38.69 14.20
CA CYS A 78 34.84 38.97 15.45
C CYS A 78 35.96 37.93 15.63
N TYR A 79 37.13 38.28 15.11
CA TYR A 79 38.41 37.71 15.52
C TYR A 79 38.62 38.01 17.01
N LYS A 80 39.17 37.04 17.76
CA LYS A 80 40.27 37.13 18.76
C LYS A 80 40.30 35.81 19.54
N ARG A 81 41.40 35.04 19.43
CA ARG A 81 41.82 34.09 20.47
C ARG A 81 43.13 34.62 21.05
N ARG A 82 43.18 34.70 22.38
CA ARG A 82 44.40 35.00 23.16
C ARG A 82 45.38 33.84 23.03
#